data_AF-A0A841TBB8-F1
#
_entry.id   AF-A0A841TBB8-F1
#
_cell.length_a   1.000
_cell.length_b   1.000
_cell.length_c   1.000
_cell.angle_alpha   90.00
_cell.angle_beta   90.00
_cell.angle_gamma   90.00
#
_symmetry.space_group_name_H-M   'P 1'
#
loop_
_entity.id
_entity.type
_entity.pdbx_description
1 polymer ?
#
loop_
_entity_poly.entity_id
_entity_poly.type
_entity_poly.pdbx_seq_one_letter_code
_entity_poly.pdbx_strand_id
1 'polypeptide(L)' 'MLLLLSDEMLLEAYHQAVRMKLERDFIYMLRSEIVRRNLVLPEEQAG' A
#
# COMPACT_ATOMS: atom_id res chain seq x y z
N MET A 1 5.15 -11.92 5.52
CA MET A 1 5.32 -11.70 4.06
C MET A 1 5.46 -10.23 3.72
N LEU A 2 4.50 -9.35 4.05
CA LEU A 2 4.64 -7.92 3.77
C LEU A 2 5.80 -7.23 4.53
N LEU A 3 6.13 -7.74 5.72
CA LEU A 3 7.28 -7.31 6.53
C LEU A 3 8.64 -7.37 5.80
N LEU A 4 8.74 -8.14 4.71
CA LEU A 4 9.97 -8.29 3.93
C LEU A 4 10.04 -7.35 2.73
N LEU A 5 8.93 -6.69 2.38
CA LEU A 5 8.93 -5.67 1.33
C LEU A 5 9.66 -4.44 1.84
N SER A 6 10.52 -3.84 1.00
CA SER A 6 10.95 -2.47 1.22
C SER A 6 9.76 -1.52 1.13
N ASP A 7 9.91 -0.32 1.67
CA ASP A 7 8.84 0.67 1.67
C ASP A 7 8.42 1.05 0.24
N GLU A 8 9.38 1.18 -0.68
CA GLU A 8 9.13 1.42 -2.11
C GLU A 8 8.30 0.28 -2.75
N MET A 9 8.67 -0.98 -2.50
CA MET A 9 7.94 -2.13 -3.03
C MET A 9 6.54 -2.24 -2.46
N LEU A 10 6.35 -1.89 -1.19
CA LEU A 10 5.04 -1.91 -0.53
C LEU A 10 4.11 -0.85 -1.12
N LEU A 11 4.61 0.37 -1.32
CA LEU A 11 3.87 1.46 -1.94
C LEU A 11 3.51 1.14 -3.39
N GLU A 12 4.46 0.65 -4.17
CA GLU A 12 4.20 0.24 -5.56
C GLU A 12 3.17 -0.89 -5.62
N ALA A 13 3.29 -1.91 -4.76
CA ALA A 13 2.32 -3.00 -4.71
C ALA A 13 0.90 -2.51 -4.37
N TYR A 14 0.77 -1.55 -3.44
CA TYR A 14 -0.52 -0.92 -3.13
C TYR A 14 -1.10 -0.18 -4.33
N HIS A 15 -0.31 0.66 -5.00
CA HIS A 15 -0.76 1.37 -6.19
C HIS A 15 -1.20 0.44 -7.31
N GLN A 16 -0.43 -0.61 -7.58
CA GLN A 16 -0.78 -1.62 -8.58
C GLN A 16 -2.06 -2.36 -8.21
N ALA A 17 -2.21 -2.76 -6.94
CA ALA A 17 -3.40 -3.47 -6.47
C ALA A 17 -4.68 -2.63 -6.62
N VAL A 18 -4.61 -1.34 -6.28
CA VAL A 18 -5.72 -0.39 -6.48
C VAL A 18 -6.03 -0.21 -7.97
N ARG A 19 -4.99 0.04 -8.79
CA ARG A 19 -5.13 0.24 -10.25
C ARG A 19 -5.77 -0.96 -10.95
N MET A 20 -5.36 -2.17 -10.56
CA MET A 20 -5.87 -3.43 -11.11
C MET A 20 -7.21 -3.86 -10.52
N LYS A 21 -7.75 -3.13 -9.53
CA LYS A 21 -8.99 -3.47 -8.81
C LYS A 21 -8.94 -4.88 -8.23
N LEU A 22 -7.82 -5.22 -7.58
CA LEU A 22 -7.68 -6.50 -6.89
C LEU A 22 -8.64 -6.58 -5.68
N GLU A 23 -8.71 -7.76 -5.07
CA GLU A 23 -9.55 -8.02 -3.92
C GLU A 23 -9.37 -6.99 -2.80
N ARG A 24 -10.50 -6.53 -2.26
CA ARG A 24 -10.54 -5.46 -1.27
C ARG A 24 -9.72 -5.80 -0.02
N ASP A 25 -9.76 -7.05 0.41
CA ASP A 25 -9.02 -7.52 1.59
C ASP A 25 -7.51 -7.48 1.37
N PHE A 26 -7.05 -7.74 0.14
CA PHE A 26 -5.65 -7.64 -0.20
C PHE A 26 -5.17 -6.17 -0.19
N ILE A 27 -5.95 -5.28 -0.79
CA ILE A 27 -5.69 -3.84 -0.76
C ILE A 27 -5.66 -3.32 0.69
N TYR A 28 -6.61 -3.76 1.52
CA TYR A 28 -6.67 -3.40 2.93
C TYR A 28 -5.43 -3.89 3.71
N MET A 29 -4.96 -5.09 3.42
CA MET A 29 -3.75 -5.65 4.04
C MET A 29 -2.51 -4.80 3.72
N LEU A 30 -2.34 -4.39 2.45
CA LEU A 30 -1.25 -3.51 2.04
C LEU A 30 -1.34 -2.14 2.73
N ARG A 31 -2.53 -1.53 2.71
CA ARG A 31 -2.78 -0.23 3.37
C ARG A 31 -2.50 -0.28 4.86
N SER A 32 -2.91 -1.35 5.53
CA SER A 32 -2.68 -1.52 6.97
C SER A 32 -1.19 -1.55 7.30
N GLU A 33 -0.38 -2.20 6.47
CA GLU A 33 1.07 -2.24 6.63
C GLU A 33 1.74 -0.88 6.34
N ILE A 34 1.26 -0.15 5.33
CA ILE A 34 1.71 1.22 5.01
C ILE A 34 1.48 2.16 6.20
N VAL A 35 0.29 2.13 6.78
CA VAL A 35 -0.06 2.90 7.98
C VAL A 35 0.80 2.47 9.18
N ARG A 36 0.99 1.16 9.38
CA ARG A 36 1.82 0.62 10.47
C ARG A 36 3.27 1.13 10.42
N ARG A 37 3.80 1.37 9.22
CA ARG A 37 5.14 1.90 8.99
C ARG A 37 5.22 3.43 8.94
N ASN A 38 4.09 4.13 9.11
CA ASN A 38 3.97 5.57 8.93
C ASN A 38 4.46 6.06 7.55
N LEU A 39 4.18 5.29 6.49
CA LEU A 39 4.47 5.72 5.12
C LEU A 39 3.34 6.60 4.59
N VAL A 40 3.72 7.64 3.83
CA VAL A 40 2.77 8.57 3.22
C VAL A 40 2.28 7.99 1.91
N LEU A 41 0.95 7.87 1.76
CA LEU A 41 0.35 7.54 0.46
C LEU A 41 0.39 8.78 -0.44
N PRO A 42 0.77 8.65 -1.73
CA PRO A 42 0.76 9.76 -2.67
C PRO A 42 -0.60 10.45 -2.82
N GLU A 43 -1.70 9.70 -2.61
CA GLU A 43 -3.06 10.24 -2.64
C GLU A 43 -3.37 11.18 -1.46
N GLU A 44 -2.64 11.07 -0.35
CA GLU A 44 -2.77 11.95 0.82
C GLU A 44 -1.93 13.23 0.71
N GLN A 45 -1.03 13.33 -0.29
CA GLN A 45 -0.23 14.54 -0.54
C GLN A 45 -0.92 15.55 -1.46
N ALA A 46 -2.04 15.17 -2.09
CA ALA A 46 -2.80 16.00 -3.02
C ALA A 46 -4.03 16.69 -2.38
N GLY A 47 -4.14 16.65 -1.04
CA GLY A 47 -5.21 17.28 -0.25
C GLY A 47 -4.73 18.48 0.54
#